data_AF-A1HRY7-F1
#
_entry.id   AF-A1HRY7-F1
#
_cell.length_a   1.000
_cell.length_b   1.000
_cell.length_c   1.000
_cell.angle_alpha   90.00
_cell.angle_beta   90.00
_cell.angle_gamma   90.00
#
_symmetry.space_group_name_H-M   'P 1'
#
loop_
_entity.id
_entity.type
_entity.pdbx_description
1 polymer ?
#
loop_
_entity_poly.entity_id
_entity_poly.type
_entity_poly.pdbx_seq_one_letter_code
_entity_poly.pdbx_strand_id
1 'polypeptide(L)'
;MNLLKPSIYLGNIKGNQHKILDHTRKIVVLESEGDRIYRQEVAHLFTHCVDPIEIIKWKEVLEHLEGALDHCESIADLLRGVVMKYA
;
A
#
# COMPACT_ATOMS: atom_id res chain seq x y z
N MET A 1 5.66 11.83 -7.23
CA MET A 1 5.64 10.38 -6.93
C MET A 1 5.94 9.61 -8.22
N ASN A 2 7.22 9.44 -8.59
CA ASN A 2 7.67 8.74 -9.81
C ASN A 2 7.89 7.26 -9.53
N LEU A 3 6.88 6.55 -9.02
CA LEU A 3 7.12 5.20 -8.49
C LEU A 3 7.25 4.12 -9.56
N LEU A 4 6.73 4.30 -10.77
CA LEU A 4 6.87 3.31 -11.83
C LEU A 4 6.87 4.02 -13.19
N LYS A 5 7.98 3.94 -13.94
CA LYS A 5 7.91 3.94 -15.41
C LYS A 5 7.75 2.47 -15.82
N PRO A 6 6.52 1.93 -15.91
CA PRO A 6 6.30 0.49 -15.99
C PRO A 6 6.94 -0.12 -17.25
N SER A 7 6.93 0.65 -18.36
CA SER A 7 7.52 0.24 -19.64
C SER A 7 9.04 0.06 -19.62
N ILE A 8 9.76 0.79 -18.75
CA ILE A 8 11.23 0.70 -18.70
C ILE A 8 11.68 -0.46 -17.80
N TYR A 9 10.99 -0.67 -16.67
CA TYR A 9 11.38 -1.71 -15.72
C TYR A 9 10.94 -3.11 -16.17
N LEU A 10 9.72 -3.25 -16.68
CA LEU A 10 9.19 -4.53 -17.16
C LEU A 10 9.77 -4.96 -18.53
N GLY A 11 10.32 -4.02 -19.31
CA GLY A 11 10.99 -4.33 -20.59
C GLY A 11 12.31 -5.10 -20.43
N ASN A 12 12.91 -5.11 -19.23
CA ASN A 12 14.09 -5.91 -18.90
C ASN A 12 14.03 -6.36 -17.42
N ILE A 13 13.14 -7.31 -17.13
CA ILE A 13 12.91 -7.81 -15.77
C ILE A 13 14.21 -8.33 -15.14
N LYS A 14 14.98 -9.16 -15.87
CA LYS A 14 16.22 -9.76 -15.37
C LYS A 14 17.28 -8.73 -15.00
N GLY A 15 17.46 -7.68 -15.81
CA GLY A 15 18.40 -6.59 -15.55
C GLY A 15 17.94 -5.63 -14.45
N ASN A 16 16.63 -5.57 -14.18
CA ASN A 16 16.03 -4.63 -13.24
C ASN A 16 15.53 -5.27 -11.93
N GLN A 17 15.66 -6.59 -11.76
CA GLN A 17 15.09 -7.34 -10.63
C GLN A 17 15.34 -6.71 -9.27
N HIS A 18 16.56 -6.25 -9.00
CA HIS A 18 16.92 -5.67 -7.71
C HIS A 18 16.16 -4.37 -7.44
N LYS A 19 16.05 -3.50 -8.45
CA LYS A 19 15.30 -2.24 -8.35
C LYS A 19 13.81 -2.51 -8.16
N ILE A 20 13.25 -3.47 -8.90
CA ILE A 20 11.84 -3.85 -8.77
C ILE A 20 11.58 -4.36 -7.35
N LEU A 21 12.39 -5.28 -6.85
CA LEU A 21 12.24 -5.85 -5.49
C LEU A 21 12.41 -4.79 -4.39
N ASP A 22 13.32 -3.82 -4.57
CA ASP A 22 13.49 -2.71 -3.62
C ASP A 22 12.27 -1.79 -3.59
N HIS A 23 11.67 -1.49 -4.75
CA HIS A 23 10.46 -0.69 -4.81
C HIS A 23 9.26 -1.42 -4.21
N THR A 24 9.09 -2.71 -4.51
CA THR A 24 8.01 -3.51 -3.91
C THR A 24 8.15 -3.60 -2.40
N ARG A 25 9.38 -3.74 -1.88
CA ARG A 25 9.64 -3.73 -0.44
C ARG A 25 9.25 -2.41 0.21
N LYS A 26 9.55 -1.28 -0.44
CA LYS A 26 9.14 0.05 0.07
C LYS A 26 7.63 0.20 0.14
N ILE A 27 6.90 -0.37 -0.83
CA ILE A 27 5.43 -0.36 -0.83
C ILE A 27 4.90 -1.14 0.37
N VAL A 28 5.40 -2.37 0.59
CA VAL A 28 5.01 -3.19 1.75
C VAL A 28 5.28 -2.46 3.09
N VAL A 29 6.44 -1.80 3.22
CA VAL A 29 6.74 -1.03 4.44
C VAL A 29 5.76 0.14 4.66
N LEU A 30 5.36 0.82 3.58
CA LEU A 30 4.40 1.92 3.66
C LEU A 30 2.97 1.43 3.95
N GLU A 31 2.58 0.30 3.37
CA GLU A 31 1.32 -0.38 3.69
C GLU A 31 1.28 -0.67 5.19
N SER A 32 2.29 -1.36 5.74
CA SER A 32 2.25 -1.81 7.13
C SER A 32 2.25 -0.64 8.13
N GLU A 33 2.85 0.48 7.75
CA GLU A 33 2.77 1.72 8.53
C GLU A 33 1.38 2.36 8.44
N GLY A 34 0.77 2.42 7.25
CA GLY A 34 -0.59 2.91 7.07
C GLY A 34 -1.62 2.04 7.79
N ASP A 35 -1.41 0.74 7.80
CA ASP A 35 -2.21 -0.28 8.47
C ASP A 35 -2.15 -0.12 10.01
N ARG A 36 -0.97 0.24 10.53
CA ARG A 36 -0.79 0.65 11.94
C ARG A 36 -1.53 1.95 12.25
N ILE A 37 -1.43 2.96 11.38
CA ILE A 37 -2.10 4.25 11.55
C ILE A 37 -3.62 4.05 11.53
N TYR A 38 -4.14 3.28 10.57
CA TYR A 38 -5.56 2.94 10.47
C TYR A 38 -6.11 2.39 11.79
N ARG A 39 -5.46 1.36 12.35
CA ARG A 39 -5.87 0.78 13.64
C ARG A 39 -5.83 1.78 14.79
N GLN A 40 -4.80 2.64 14.84
CA GLN A 40 -4.67 3.67 15.86
C GLN A 40 -5.76 4.73 15.76
N GLU A 41 -6.04 5.22 14.55
CA GLU A 41 -7.04 6.25 14.31
C GLU A 41 -8.46 5.73 14.49
N VAL A 42 -8.76 4.49 14.09
CA VAL A 42 -10.06 3.86 14.37
C VAL A 42 -10.27 3.71 15.89
N ALA A 43 -9.25 3.24 16.63
CA ALA A 43 -9.34 3.15 18.09
C ALA A 43 -9.54 4.52 18.74
N HIS A 44 -8.82 5.54 18.26
CA HIS A 44 -8.98 6.92 18.72
C HIS A 44 -10.39 7.46 18.43
N LEU A 45 -10.91 7.22 17.22
CA LEU A 45 -12.23 7.68 16.76
C LEU A 45 -13.34 7.14 17.66
N PHE A 46 -13.35 5.83 17.95
CA PHE A 46 -14.38 5.22 18.80
C PHE A 46 -14.21 5.52 20.30
N THR A 47 -13.04 6.01 20.72
CA THR A 47 -12.80 6.38 22.13
C THR A 47 -13.15 7.85 22.42
N HIS A 48 -12.95 8.74 21.45
CA HIS A 48 -13.00 10.19 21.69
C HIS A 48 -14.10 10.93 20.93
N CYS A 49 -14.65 10.36 19.84
CA CYS A 49 -15.73 11.00 19.10
C CYS A 49 -17.09 10.59 19.69
N VAL A 50 -17.94 11.59 19.93
CA VAL A 50 -19.29 11.39 20.48
C VAL A 50 -20.38 11.53 19.43
N ASP A 51 -20.08 12.17 18.30
CA ASP A 51 -21.04 12.36 17.19
C ASP A 51 -21.00 11.14 16.25
N PRO A 52 -22.07 10.34 16.17
CA PRO A 52 -22.12 9.18 15.28
C PRO A 52 -21.94 9.53 13.81
N ILE A 53 -22.35 10.73 13.37
CA ILE A 53 -22.20 11.16 11.98
C ILE A 53 -20.72 11.35 11.66
N GLU A 54 -19.95 11.96 12.57
CA GLU A 54 -18.51 12.13 12.40
C GLU A 54 -17.77 10.78 12.47
N ILE A 55 -18.20 9.86 13.35
CA ILE A 55 -17.65 8.50 13.38
C ILE A 55 -17.82 7.82 12.02
N ILE A 56 -19.01 7.86 11.44
CA ILE A 56 -19.29 7.21 10.14
C ILE A 56 -18.39 7.82 9.04
N LYS A 57 -18.33 9.15 8.94
CA LYS A 57 -17.54 9.84 7.92
C LYS A 57 -16.05 9.49 8.02
N TRP A 58 -15.47 9.61 9.22
CA TRP A 58 -14.03 9.39 9.39
C TRP A 58 -13.66 7.92 9.25
N LYS A 59 -14.53 7.00 9.71
CA LYS A 59 -14.34 5.57 9.48
C LYS A 59 -14.32 5.26 7.98
N GLU A 60 -15.26 5.79 7.20
CA GLU A 60 -15.28 5.59 5.73
C GLU A 60 -14.00 6.12 5.07
N VAL A 61 -13.52 7.31 5.46
CA VAL A 61 -12.27 7.87 4.90
C VAL A 61 -11.07 6.98 5.24
N LEU A 62 -10.97 6.54 6.49
CA LEU A 62 -9.89 5.66 6.96
C LEU A 62 -9.90 4.31 6.23
N GLU A 63 -11.07 3.71 6.01
CA GLU A 63 -11.24 2.46 5.26
C GLU A 63 -10.84 2.63 3.78
N HIS A 64 -11.21 3.73 3.13
CA HIS A 64 -10.78 3.98 1.75
C HIS A 64 -9.26 4.18 1.63
N LEU A 65 -8.62 4.78 2.63
CA LEU A 65 -7.17 4.95 2.66
C LEU A 65 -6.45 3.61 2.85
N GLU A 66 -6.91 2.79 3.80
CA GLU A 66 -6.38 1.44 4.04
C GLU A 66 -6.55 0.57 2.79
N GLY A 67 -7.74 0.52 2.19
CA GLY A 67 -7.97 -0.21 0.94
C GLY A 67 -7.09 0.24 -0.22
N ALA A 68 -6.78 1.54 -0.33
CA ALA A 68 -5.86 2.04 -1.36
C ALA A 68 -4.41 1.58 -1.15
N LEU A 69 -3.97 1.46 0.11
CA LEU A 69 -2.64 0.95 0.47
C LEU A 69 -2.53 -0.56 0.22
N ASP A 70 -3.54 -1.33 0.62
CA ASP A 70 -3.66 -2.77 0.36
C ASP A 70 -3.61 -3.06 -1.16
N HIS A 71 -4.30 -2.25 -1.97
CA HIS A 71 -4.21 -2.37 -3.43
C HIS A 71 -2.79 -2.11 -3.97
N CYS A 72 -2.04 -1.19 -3.36
CA CYS A 72 -0.66 -0.96 -3.73
C CYS A 72 0.23 -2.16 -3.36
N GLU A 73 0.01 -2.77 -2.19
CA GLU A 73 0.70 -4.01 -1.78
C GLU A 73 0.39 -5.16 -2.73
N SER A 74 -0.87 -5.36 -3.10
CA SER A 74 -1.29 -6.38 -4.06
C SER A 74 -0.53 -6.24 -5.40
N ILE A 75 -0.41 -5.01 -5.92
CA ILE A 75 0.40 -4.73 -7.11
C ILE A 75 1.88 -5.06 -6.87
N ALA A 76 2.42 -4.73 -5.70
CA ALA A 76 3.80 -5.02 -5.36
C ALA A 76 4.06 -6.54 -5.34
N ASP A 77 3.15 -7.31 -4.77
CA ASP A 77 3.23 -8.78 -4.74
C ASP A 77 3.13 -9.41 -6.12
N LEU A 78 2.24 -8.91 -6.98
CA LEU A 78 2.19 -9.32 -8.39
C LEU A 78 3.52 -9.07 -9.10
N LEU A 79 4.14 -7.91 -8.87
CA LEU A 79 5.45 -7.59 -9.45
C LEU A 79 6.55 -8.53 -8.92
N ARG A 80 6.55 -8.86 -7.63
CA ARG A 80 7.50 -9.85 -7.08
C ARG A 80 7.30 -11.22 -7.73
N GLY A 81 6.05 -11.66 -7.91
CA GLY A 81 5.73 -12.92 -8.58
C GLY A 81 6.22 -12.96 -10.03
N VAL A 82 6.07 -11.85 -10.76
CA VAL A 82 6.63 -11.70 -12.12
C VAL A 82 8.16 -11.79 -12.09
N VAL A 83 8.84 -11.10 -11.18
CA VAL A 83 10.31 -11.19 -11.04
C VAL A 83 10.74 -12.63 -10.75
N MET A 84 10.08 -13.31 -9.81
CA MET A 84 10.41 -14.71 -9.47
C MET A 84 10.24 -15.67 -10.65
N LYS A 85 9.32 -15.39 -11.58
CA LYS A 85 9.06 -16.23 -12.75
C LYS A 85 10.00 -15.97 -13.93
N TYR A 86 10.52 -14.75 -14.08
CA TYR A 86 11.21 -14.31 -15.31
C TYR A 86 12.62 -13.73 -15.10
N ALA A 87 13.15 -13.66 -13.88
CA ALA A 87 14.52 -13.21 -13.60
C ALA A 87 15.55 -14.36 -13.66
#